data_AF-A0A0H5PVW5-F1
#
_entry.id   AF-A0A0H5PVW5-F1
#
_cell.length_a   1.000
_cell.length_b   1.000
_cell.length_c   1.000
_cell.angle_alpha   90.00
_cell.angle_beta   90.00
_cell.angle_gamma   90.00
#
_symmetry.space_group_name_H-M   'P 1'
#
loop_
_entity.id
_entity.type
_entity.pdbx_description
1 polymer ?
#
loop_
_entity_poly.entity_id
_entity_poly.type
_entity_poly.pdbx_seq_one_letter_code
_entity_poly.pdbx_strand_id
1 'polypeptide(L)'
;MKATRKCSFCGKSFVTRSGMQRYCSEVCQAEARRARMTQKNNLFKAVRPIMEIQHQEYLTFSKAAILMGCSRQYIYKLVAMGKLKASRISNRMAFIRRADIERMLEGNPYHRILPGSTSTPKKSASTSFPTKKEKREKEGDEILDFYSGEEVMSLYKVKQSWLYTTAKRNRIPICRIAGKNYYSKKHVDEFFGVAVDMESITDWLLTEEAEEQFGMKPAALRAYAYRHRIPTKKEYGRTYYSKSHLDELRRTDLVNDERYYTVEQVRQIYGLSSANICHIVKVKHIEKIKVGVKNLLLRSDVERVMAERNK
;
A
#
# COMPACT_ATOMS: atom_id res chain seq x y z
N MET A 1 -17.42 -10.60 -39.00
CA MET A 1 -18.09 -11.73 -38.31
C MET A 1 -18.78 -11.22 -37.06
N LYS A 2 -20.04 -11.58 -36.79
CA LYS A 2 -20.72 -11.16 -35.55
C LYS A 2 -20.19 -12.01 -34.39
N ALA A 3 -19.67 -11.37 -33.35
CA ALA A 3 -19.10 -12.08 -32.20
C ALA A 3 -20.21 -12.78 -31.38
N THR A 4 -20.04 -14.07 -31.10
CA THR A 4 -20.92 -14.86 -30.24
C THR A 4 -20.30 -15.02 -28.85
N ARG A 5 -21.08 -14.82 -27.78
CA ARG A 5 -20.65 -15.03 -26.38
C ARG A 5 -21.68 -15.87 -25.62
N LYS A 6 -21.24 -16.50 -24.53
CA LYS A 6 -22.15 -17.21 -23.60
C LYS A 6 -22.69 -16.23 -22.55
N CYS A 7 -23.99 -16.29 -22.28
CA CYS A 7 -24.63 -15.48 -21.26
C CYS A 7 -24.15 -15.87 -19.86
N SER A 8 -23.74 -14.89 -19.05
CA SER A 8 -23.26 -15.13 -17.68
C SER A 8 -24.34 -15.59 -16.67
N PHE A 9 -25.60 -15.71 -17.09
CA PHE A 9 -26.70 -16.16 -16.23
C PHE A 9 -27.23 -17.52 -16.69
N CYS A 10 -27.77 -17.61 -17.91
CA CYS A 10 -28.39 -18.84 -18.42
C CYS A 10 -27.43 -19.75 -19.22
N GLY A 11 -26.18 -19.32 -19.44
CA GLY A 11 -25.17 -20.10 -20.17
C GLY A 11 -25.35 -20.21 -21.69
N LYS A 12 -26.49 -19.78 -22.24
CA LYS A 12 -26.80 -19.85 -23.68
C LYS A 12 -25.89 -18.96 -24.50
N SER A 13 -25.47 -19.43 -25.68
CA SER A 13 -24.73 -18.63 -26.66
C SER A 13 -25.65 -17.64 -27.36
N PHE A 14 -25.21 -16.39 -27.47
CA PHE A 14 -25.95 -15.32 -28.16
C PHE A 14 -25.01 -14.42 -28.95
N VAL A 15 -25.56 -13.76 -29.96
CA VAL A 15 -24.83 -12.79 -30.80
C VAL A 15 -24.80 -11.45 -30.07
N THR A 16 -23.61 -10.92 -29.81
CA THR A 16 -23.47 -9.65 -29.07
C THR A 16 -23.70 -8.45 -29.98
N ARG A 17 -24.47 -7.46 -29.53
CA ARG A 17 -24.66 -6.17 -30.20
C ARG A 17 -23.56 -5.15 -29.84
N SER A 18 -22.91 -5.34 -28.69
CA SER A 18 -21.81 -4.52 -28.18
C SER A 18 -20.77 -5.42 -27.48
N GLY A 19 -19.49 -5.05 -27.55
CA GLY A 19 -18.39 -5.77 -26.88
C GLY A 19 -18.54 -5.87 -25.35
N MET A 20 -19.36 -5.01 -24.74
CA MET A 20 -19.63 -4.99 -23.30
C MET A 20 -20.83 -5.85 -22.88
N GLN A 21 -21.60 -6.39 -23.84
CA GLN A 21 -22.80 -7.17 -23.54
C GLN A 21 -22.45 -8.52 -22.90
N ARG A 22 -22.96 -8.77 -21.68
CA ARG A 22 -22.70 -9.98 -20.86
C ARG A 22 -23.89 -10.94 -20.78
N TYR A 23 -25.09 -10.48 -21.14
CA TYR A 23 -26.33 -11.25 -21.03
C TYR A 23 -27.07 -11.29 -22.36
N CYS A 24 -27.78 -12.40 -22.61
CA CYS A 24 -28.54 -12.60 -23.84
C CYS A 24 -29.82 -11.76 -23.91
N SER A 25 -30.39 -11.37 -22.77
CA SER A 25 -31.61 -10.57 -22.66
C SER A 25 -31.63 -9.72 -21.40
N GLU A 26 -32.49 -8.70 -21.37
CA GLU A 26 -32.74 -7.88 -20.19
C GLU A 26 -33.28 -8.71 -19.01
N VAL A 27 -34.05 -9.76 -19.31
CA VAL A 27 -34.56 -10.71 -18.31
C VAL A 27 -33.40 -11.40 -17.58
N CYS A 28 -32.47 -12.01 -18.31
CA CYS A 28 -31.30 -12.66 -17.72
C CYS A 28 -30.40 -11.67 -16.96
N GLN A 29 -30.35 -10.41 -17.40
CA GLN A 29 -29.63 -9.36 -16.69
C GLN A 29 -30.31 -8.98 -15.36
N ALA A 30 -31.65 -8.89 -15.35
CA ALA A 30 -32.43 -8.61 -14.15
C ALA A 30 -32.35 -9.77 -13.15
N GLU A 31 -32.46 -11.01 -13.62
CA GLU A 31 -32.36 -12.21 -12.78
C GLU A 31 -30.96 -12.37 -12.19
N ALA A 32 -29.90 -12.12 -12.97
CA ALA A 32 -28.53 -12.11 -12.45
C ALA A 32 -28.33 -11.04 -11.36
N ARG A 33 -28.97 -9.86 -11.50
CA ARG A 33 -28.95 -8.83 -10.45
C ARG A 33 -29.69 -9.28 -9.19
N ARG A 34 -30.89 -9.86 -9.33
CA ARG A 34 -31.67 -10.40 -8.21
C ARG A 34 -30.91 -11.51 -7.48
N ALA A 35 -30.38 -12.49 -8.20
CA ALA A 35 -29.60 -13.59 -7.62
C ALA A 35 -28.39 -13.09 -6.80
N ARG A 36 -27.64 -12.11 -7.33
CA ARG A 36 -26.54 -11.48 -6.59
C ARG A 36 -27.00 -10.75 -5.33
N MET A 37 -28.15 -10.08 -5.39
CA MET A 37 -28.71 -9.35 -4.24
C MET A 37 -29.22 -10.33 -3.17
N THR A 38 -29.88 -11.41 -3.56
CA THR A 38 -30.32 -12.49 -2.65
C THR A 38 -29.13 -13.18 -1.98
N GLN A 39 -28.08 -13.51 -2.73
CA GLN A 39 -26.87 -14.12 -2.17
C GLN A 39 -26.20 -13.21 -1.14
N LYS A 40 -26.09 -11.91 -1.43
CA LYS A 40 -25.57 -10.92 -0.47
C LYS A 40 -26.45 -10.80 0.78
N ASN A 41 -27.77 -10.80 0.61
CA ASN A 41 -28.71 -10.70 1.72
C ASN A 41 -28.69 -11.95 2.61
N ASN A 42 -28.55 -13.14 2.01
CA ASN A 42 -28.45 -14.41 2.76
C ASN A 42 -27.16 -14.47 3.61
N LEU A 43 -26.03 -14.03 3.05
CA LEU A 43 -24.79 -13.90 3.81
C LEU A 43 -24.96 -12.90 4.98
N PHE A 44 -25.60 -11.76 4.73
CA PHE A 44 -25.84 -10.75 5.76
C PHE A 44 -26.79 -11.27 6.86
N LYS A 45 -27.84 -12.02 6.50
CA LYS A 45 -28.74 -12.66 7.45
C LYS A 45 -28.06 -13.73 8.31
N ALA A 46 -27.07 -14.45 7.76
CA ALA A 46 -26.30 -15.44 8.51
C ALA A 46 -25.32 -14.80 9.53
N VAL A 47 -24.78 -13.62 9.21
CA VAL A 47 -23.76 -12.95 10.04
C VAL A 47 -24.37 -11.99 11.08
N ARG A 48 -25.54 -11.40 10.80
CA ARG A 48 -26.25 -10.49 11.74
C ARG A 48 -26.38 -11.03 13.17
N PRO A 49 -26.79 -12.29 13.40
CA PRO A 49 -26.96 -12.81 14.75
C PRO A 49 -25.64 -12.85 15.55
N ILE A 50 -24.50 -13.06 14.89
CA ILE A 50 -23.20 -13.15 15.56
C ILE A 50 -22.78 -11.77 16.08
N MET A 51 -23.00 -10.71 15.30
CA MET A 51 -22.65 -9.34 15.70
C MET A 51 -23.46 -8.87 16.92
N GLU A 52 -24.77 -9.17 16.94
CA GLU A 52 -25.66 -8.80 18.04
C GLU A 52 -25.36 -9.58 19.34
N ILE A 53 -24.88 -10.83 19.22
CA ILE A 53 -24.53 -11.68 20.37
C ILE A 53 -23.21 -11.24 21.02
N GLN A 54 -22.23 -10.76 20.23
CA GLN A 54 -20.92 -10.36 20.76
C GLN A 54 -21.02 -9.24 21.80
N HIS A 55 -22.00 -8.36 21.71
CA HIS A 55 -22.10 -7.17 22.58
C HIS A 55 -22.96 -7.42 23.84
N GLN A 56 -23.55 -8.61 23.98
CA GLN A 56 -24.39 -8.96 25.13
C GLN A 56 -23.54 -9.53 26.26
N GLU A 57 -23.64 -8.93 27.45
CA GLU A 57 -22.94 -9.40 28.65
C GLU A 57 -23.53 -10.70 29.22
N TYR A 58 -24.85 -10.88 29.08
CA TYR A 58 -25.58 -12.05 29.55
C TYR A 58 -26.13 -12.86 28.38
N LEU A 59 -25.70 -14.11 28.29
CA LEU A 59 -26.00 -14.99 27.18
C LEU A 59 -26.88 -16.14 27.63
N THR A 60 -27.91 -16.46 26.85
CA THR A 60 -28.61 -17.75 26.99
C THR A 60 -27.69 -18.87 26.53
N PHE A 61 -28.00 -20.11 26.92
CA PHE A 61 -27.18 -21.27 26.57
C PHE A 61 -27.07 -21.49 25.05
N SER A 62 -28.12 -21.14 24.29
CA SER A 62 -28.08 -21.17 22.82
C SER A 62 -27.16 -20.10 22.24
N LYS A 63 -27.22 -18.86 22.76
CA LYS A 63 -26.35 -17.76 22.32
C LYS A 63 -24.90 -18.01 22.68
N ALA A 64 -24.63 -18.54 23.87
CA ALA A 64 -23.28 -18.93 24.28
C ALA A 64 -22.71 -20.03 23.38
N ALA A 65 -23.54 -20.97 22.92
CA ALA A 65 -23.12 -22.07 22.04
C ALA A 65 -22.71 -21.53 20.66
N ILE A 66 -23.48 -20.58 20.13
CA ILE A 66 -23.15 -19.87 18.89
C ILE A 66 -21.85 -19.06 19.06
N LEU A 67 -21.70 -18.34 20.18
CA LEU A 67 -20.51 -17.53 20.44
C LEU A 67 -19.23 -18.37 20.54
N MET A 68 -19.30 -19.52 21.23
CA MET A 68 -18.15 -20.43 21.37
C MET A 68 -17.95 -21.35 20.15
N GLY A 69 -18.87 -21.37 19.18
CA GLY A 69 -18.82 -22.28 18.05
C GLY A 69 -18.99 -23.76 18.43
N CYS A 70 -19.74 -24.07 19.49
CA CYS A 70 -19.94 -25.43 19.98
C CYS A 70 -21.43 -25.82 20.06
N SER A 71 -21.71 -27.08 20.38
CA SER A 71 -23.10 -27.54 20.54
C SER A 71 -23.71 -27.06 21.86
N ARG A 72 -25.02 -26.81 21.87
CA ARG A 72 -25.74 -26.43 23.11
C ARG A 72 -25.60 -27.47 24.22
N GLN A 73 -25.54 -28.75 23.86
CA GLN A 73 -25.30 -29.85 24.79
C GLN A 73 -23.93 -29.77 25.47
N TYR A 74 -22.90 -29.34 24.74
CA TYR A 74 -21.57 -29.16 25.31
C TYR A 74 -21.55 -28.08 26.39
N ILE A 75 -22.29 -26.99 26.20
CA ILE A 75 -22.45 -25.96 27.24
C ILE A 75 -23.14 -26.51 28.48
N TYR A 76 -24.23 -27.28 28.32
CA TYR A 76 -24.85 -27.96 29.47
C TYR A 76 -23.85 -28.84 30.21
N LYS A 77 -23.00 -29.58 29.49
CA LYS A 77 -21.95 -30.42 30.08
C LYS A 77 -20.92 -29.58 30.85
N LEU A 78 -20.45 -28.47 30.29
CA LEU A 78 -19.47 -27.59 30.96
C LEU A 78 -20.02 -26.98 32.25
N VAL A 79 -21.30 -26.58 32.25
CA VAL A 79 -21.98 -26.06 33.45
C VAL A 79 -22.17 -27.16 34.48
N ALA A 80 -22.62 -28.36 34.08
CA ALA A 80 -22.80 -29.50 34.97
C ALA A 80 -21.48 -29.97 35.60
N MET A 81 -20.36 -29.89 34.87
CA MET A 81 -19.01 -30.18 35.38
C MET A 81 -18.45 -29.07 36.27
N GLY A 82 -19.15 -27.95 36.45
CA GLY A 82 -18.70 -26.80 37.23
C GLY A 82 -17.57 -25.99 36.59
N LYS A 83 -17.21 -26.27 35.33
CA LYS A 83 -16.15 -25.56 34.59
C LYS A 83 -16.60 -24.19 34.09
N LEU A 84 -17.89 -24.07 33.77
CA LEU A 84 -18.50 -22.81 33.32
C LEU A 84 -19.55 -22.37 34.34
N LYS A 85 -19.41 -21.15 34.85
CA LYS A 85 -20.39 -20.57 35.77
C LYS A 85 -21.64 -20.13 35.01
N ALA A 86 -22.81 -20.50 35.53
CA ALA A 86 -24.10 -20.07 35.00
C ALA A 86 -25.02 -19.67 36.16
N SER A 87 -25.83 -18.63 35.94
CA SER A 87 -26.82 -18.15 36.90
C SER A 87 -28.21 -18.62 36.47
N ARG A 88 -28.92 -19.30 37.37
CA ARG A 88 -30.31 -19.73 37.15
C ARG A 88 -31.24 -18.73 37.81
N ILE A 89 -32.04 -18.04 37.00
CA ILE A 89 -33.02 -17.05 37.47
C ILE A 89 -34.41 -17.69 37.65
N SER A 90 -34.72 -18.69 36.82
CA SER A 90 -35.99 -19.42 36.86
C SER A 90 -35.78 -20.86 36.39
N ASN A 91 -36.79 -21.72 36.58
CA ASN A 91 -36.73 -23.11 36.12
C ASN A 91 -36.49 -23.27 34.61
N ARG A 92 -36.93 -22.29 33.82
CA ARG A 92 -36.77 -22.26 32.35
C ARG A 92 -35.65 -21.35 31.88
N MET A 93 -35.04 -20.56 32.78
CA MET A 93 -34.15 -19.45 32.42
C MET A 93 -32.81 -19.56 33.15
N ALA A 94 -31.74 -19.75 32.37
CA ALA A 94 -30.37 -19.73 32.84
C ALA A 94 -29.51 -18.90 31.89
N PHE A 95 -28.65 -18.08 32.47
CA PHE A 95 -27.74 -17.18 31.76
C PHE A 95 -26.29 -17.48 32.12
N ILE A 96 -25.42 -17.22 31.16
CA ILE A 96 -23.97 -17.30 31.31
C ILE A 96 -23.44 -15.88 31.07
N ARG A 97 -22.60 -15.37 31.98
CA ARG A 97 -21.93 -14.10 31.73
C ARG A 97 -20.80 -14.31 30.73
N ARG A 98 -20.64 -13.40 29.78
CA ARG A 98 -19.56 -13.47 28.80
C ARG A 98 -18.18 -13.53 29.48
N ALA A 99 -17.97 -12.75 30.54
CA ALA A 99 -16.74 -12.77 31.33
C ALA A 99 -16.44 -14.15 31.97
N ASP A 100 -17.47 -14.96 32.25
CA ASP A 100 -17.26 -16.31 32.79
C ASP A 100 -16.77 -17.29 31.72
N ILE A 101 -17.14 -17.07 30.45
CA ILE A 101 -16.62 -17.81 29.30
C ILE A 101 -15.16 -17.41 29.06
N GLU A 102 -14.86 -16.11 29.04
CA GLU A 102 -13.50 -15.59 28.82
C GLU A 102 -12.54 -16.08 29.90
N ARG A 103 -12.93 -15.97 31.19
CA ARG A 103 -12.14 -16.49 32.31
C ARG A 103 -11.92 -18.01 32.26
N MET A 104 -12.92 -18.76 31.77
CA MET A 104 -12.78 -20.21 31.57
C MET A 104 -11.75 -20.53 30.48
N LEU A 105 -11.74 -19.76 29.39
CA LEU A 105 -10.80 -19.94 28.27
C LEU A 105 -9.37 -19.52 28.66
N GLU A 106 -9.22 -18.40 29.37
CA GLU A 106 -7.93 -17.94 29.91
C GLU A 106 -7.31 -18.96 30.87
N GLY A 107 -8.14 -19.56 31.74
CA GLY A 107 -7.69 -20.58 32.69
C GLY A 107 -7.39 -21.95 32.08
N ASN A 108 -7.67 -22.16 30.79
CA ASN A 108 -7.47 -23.45 30.13
C ASN A 108 -6.87 -23.25 28.72
N PRO A 109 -5.61 -22.79 28.62
CA PRO A 109 -4.94 -22.59 27.34
C PRO A 109 -4.81 -23.91 26.58
N TYR A 110 -4.70 -23.85 25.25
CA TYR A 110 -4.57 -25.06 24.45
C TYR A 110 -3.23 -25.75 24.72
N HIS A 111 -3.29 -27.00 25.20
CA HIS A 111 -2.11 -27.85 25.34
C HIS A 111 -2.12 -28.80 24.15
N ARG A 112 -1.07 -28.74 23.32
CA ARG A 112 -0.91 -29.64 22.18
C ARG A 112 -0.78 -31.08 22.69
N ILE A 113 -1.83 -31.87 22.54
CA ILE A 113 -1.80 -33.29 22.86
C ILE A 113 -1.11 -33.98 21.68
N LEU A 114 0.17 -34.35 21.87
CA LEU A 114 0.85 -35.26 20.96
C LEU A 114 0.21 -36.65 21.14
N PRO A 115 -0.21 -37.34 20.06
CA PRO A 115 -0.72 -38.70 20.18
C PRO A 115 0.40 -39.62 20.67
N GLY A 116 0.31 -40.05 21.93
CA GLY A 116 1.29 -40.97 22.55
C GLY A 116 1.48 -40.86 24.06
N SER A 117 1.03 -39.79 24.72
CA SER A 117 1.24 -39.61 26.17
C SER A 117 -0.08 -39.50 26.94
N THR A 118 -0.66 -40.62 27.35
CA THR A 118 -1.71 -40.64 28.37
C THR A 118 -1.08 -40.55 29.76
N SER A 119 -0.85 -39.34 30.25
CA SER A 119 -0.62 -39.10 31.68
C SER A 119 -1.74 -38.24 32.22
N THR A 120 -2.69 -38.87 32.91
CA THR A 120 -3.72 -38.22 33.72
C THR A 120 -3.09 -37.32 34.79
N PRO A 121 -3.57 -36.08 35.04
CA PRO A 121 -3.05 -35.27 36.14
C PRO A 121 -3.70 -35.68 37.46
N LYS A 122 -2.88 -36.09 38.44
CA LYS A 122 -3.27 -36.17 39.85
C LYS A 122 -3.26 -34.78 40.49
N LYS A 123 -4.26 -34.52 41.34
CA LYS A 123 -4.40 -33.37 42.23
C LYS A 123 -3.23 -33.28 43.23
N SER A 124 -2.73 -32.06 43.51
CA SER A 124 -2.65 -31.49 44.87
C SER A 124 -1.91 -30.14 44.95
N ALA A 125 -2.58 -29.21 45.63
CA ALA A 125 -2.21 -27.99 46.36
C ALA A 125 -0.75 -27.46 46.51
N SER A 126 -0.73 -26.12 46.60
CA SER A 126 -0.01 -25.21 47.53
C SER A 126 1.43 -24.72 47.27
N THR A 127 1.52 -23.41 47.00
CA THR A 127 2.45 -22.36 47.50
C THR A 127 3.96 -22.60 47.58
N SER A 128 4.75 -21.80 46.85
CA SER A 128 5.59 -20.67 47.35
C SER A 128 6.69 -20.27 46.34
N PHE A 129 6.93 -18.95 46.19
CA PHE A 129 8.05 -18.31 45.47
C PHE A 129 9.37 -18.52 46.24
N PRO A 130 10.60 -18.53 45.63
CA PRO A 130 11.26 -17.26 45.23
C PRO A 130 12.31 -17.26 44.07
N THR A 131 12.46 -16.06 43.50
CA THR A 131 13.66 -15.37 42.94
C THR A 131 14.54 -15.94 41.79
N LYS A 132 14.40 -15.26 40.63
CA LYS A 132 15.42 -14.49 39.88
C LYS A 132 16.69 -15.20 39.35
N LYS A 133 16.70 -15.53 38.04
CA LYS A 133 17.87 -15.30 37.14
C LYS A 133 17.48 -15.34 35.66
N GLU A 134 18.16 -14.51 34.89
CA GLU A 134 17.84 -14.02 33.55
C GLU A 134 17.94 -15.04 32.39
N LYS A 135 17.37 -14.60 31.26
CA LYS A 135 17.83 -14.81 29.87
C LYS A 135 17.29 -16.04 29.11
N ARG A 136 16.14 -15.84 28.45
CA ARG A 136 15.91 -15.89 26.98
C ARG A 136 14.45 -16.22 26.72
N GLU A 137 13.65 -15.23 26.34
CA GLU A 137 12.34 -15.48 25.75
C GLU A 137 12.27 -14.80 24.39
N LYS A 138 12.24 -15.65 23.36
CA LYS A 138 11.73 -15.34 22.04
C LYS A 138 10.20 -15.49 22.08
N GLU A 139 9.55 -14.49 21.49
CA GLU A 139 8.30 -14.57 20.72
C GLU A 139 7.18 -15.46 21.27
N GLY A 140 6.15 -14.82 21.84
CA GLY A 140 4.91 -15.49 22.21
C GLY A 140 3.71 -14.57 22.45
N ASP A 141 3.91 -13.28 22.74
CA ASP A 141 2.82 -12.31 22.77
C ASP A 141 2.77 -11.56 21.44
N GLU A 142 2.02 -12.09 20.47
CA GLU A 142 1.56 -11.29 19.34
C GLU A 142 0.51 -10.29 19.86
N ILE A 143 1.02 -9.20 20.45
CA ILE A 143 0.37 -7.91 20.27
C ILE A 143 0.29 -7.76 18.75
N LEU A 144 -0.91 -7.90 18.19
CA LEU A 144 -1.15 -7.59 16.79
C LEU A 144 -0.91 -6.09 16.66
N ASP A 145 0.35 -5.72 16.40
CA ASP A 145 0.75 -4.36 16.15
C ASP A 145 0.02 -3.89 14.89
N PHE A 146 -1.03 -3.11 15.08
CA PHE A 146 -1.77 -2.48 14.01
C PHE A 146 -1.45 -1.00 13.99
N TYR A 147 -1.12 -0.46 12.83
CA TYR A 147 -1.09 0.98 12.62
C TYR A 147 -2.50 1.49 12.31
N SER A 148 -2.87 2.61 12.93
CA SER A 148 -4.01 3.42 12.47
C SER A 148 -3.74 3.95 11.07
N GLY A 149 -4.78 4.11 10.25
CA GLY A 149 -4.62 4.75 8.95
C GLY A 149 -3.98 6.14 9.01
N GLU A 150 -4.24 6.90 10.08
CA GLU A 150 -3.59 8.20 10.33
C GLU A 150 -2.10 8.05 10.64
N GLU A 151 -1.71 7.04 11.40
CA GLU A 151 -0.31 6.75 11.72
C GLU A 151 0.47 6.34 10.47
N VAL A 152 -0.09 5.46 9.62
CA VAL A 152 0.55 5.08 8.35
C VAL A 152 0.73 6.29 7.43
N MET A 153 -0.28 7.18 7.38
CA MET A 153 -0.18 8.41 6.58
C MET A 153 0.94 9.31 7.08
N SER A 154 1.08 9.49 8.40
CA SER A 154 2.09 10.35 9.01
C SER A 154 3.50 9.77 8.92
N LEU A 155 3.67 8.49 9.25
CA LEU A 155 4.96 7.81 9.27
C LEU A 155 5.57 7.71 7.87
N TYR A 156 4.79 7.26 6.89
CA TYR A 156 5.28 7.05 5.52
C TYR A 156 4.97 8.23 4.59
N LYS A 157 4.40 9.32 5.11
CA LYS A 157 4.04 10.53 4.37
C LYS A 157 3.20 10.23 3.13
N VAL A 158 2.17 9.39 3.25
CA VAL A 158 1.33 8.94 2.12
C VAL A 158 -0.08 9.53 2.16
N LYS A 159 -0.69 9.71 0.99
CA LYS A 159 -2.10 10.15 0.87
C LYS A 159 -3.07 9.02 1.20
N GLN A 160 -4.20 9.36 1.82
CA GLN A 160 -5.26 8.41 2.20
C GLN A 160 -5.77 7.55 1.04
N SER A 161 -6.07 8.16 -0.10
CA SER A 161 -6.56 7.44 -1.29
C SER A 161 -5.51 6.47 -1.84
N TRP A 162 -4.24 6.83 -1.75
CA TRP A 162 -3.13 5.97 -2.16
C TRP A 162 -3.00 4.80 -1.19
N LEU A 163 -3.01 5.06 0.12
CA LEU A 163 -2.97 4.01 1.14
C LEU A 163 -4.08 2.96 0.94
N TYR A 164 -5.32 3.40 0.69
CA TYR A 164 -6.45 2.48 0.46
C TYR A 164 -6.30 1.65 -0.81
N THR A 165 -5.90 2.28 -1.92
CA THR A 165 -5.74 1.58 -3.20
C THR A 165 -4.54 0.62 -3.18
N THR A 166 -3.44 1.02 -2.56
CA THR A 166 -2.23 0.20 -2.36
C THR A 166 -2.51 -0.97 -1.43
N ALA A 167 -3.15 -0.75 -0.27
CA ALA A 167 -3.49 -1.83 0.66
C ALA A 167 -4.37 -2.91 0.00
N LYS A 168 -5.33 -2.49 -0.84
CA LYS A 168 -6.17 -3.42 -1.61
C LYS A 168 -5.39 -4.17 -2.69
N ARG A 169 -4.46 -3.50 -3.38
CA ARG A 169 -3.66 -4.09 -4.47
C ARG A 169 -2.66 -5.13 -3.94
N ASN A 170 -2.04 -4.83 -2.80
CA ASN A 170 -1.03 -5.67 -2.17
C ASN A 170 -1.60 -6.63 -1.11
N ARG A 171 -2.94 -6.68 -0.96
CA ARG A 171 -3.65 -7.54 -0.01
C ARG A 171 -3.16 -7.39 1.44
N ILE A 172 -2.85 -6.15 1.83
CA ILE A 172 -2.49 -5.84 3.22
C ILE A 172 -3.71 -6.12 4.10
N PRO A 173 -3.59 -6.90 5.19
CA PRO A 173 -4.69 -7.13 6.12
C PRO A 173 -5.21 -5.82 6.72
N ILE A 174 -6.52 -5.62 6.65
CA ILE A 174 -7.21 -4.42 7.17
C ILE A 174 -8.22 -4.84 8.24
N CYS A 175 -8.14 -4.23 9.41
CA CYS A 175 -9.13 -4.35 10.48
C CYS A 175 -9.91 -3.04 10.58
N ARG A 176 -11.24 -3.11 10.69
CA ARG A 176 -12.08 -1.92 10.86
C ARG A 176 -12.64 -1.88 12.28
N ILE A 177 -12.19 -0.93 13.09
CA ILE A 177 -12.62 -0.75 14.48
C ILE A 177 -13.22 0.66 14.60
N ALA A 178 -14.44 0.77 15.14
CA ALA A 178 -15.15 2.04 15.33
C ALA A 178 -15.20 2.95 14.07
N GLY A 179 -15.32 2.34 12.88
CA GLY A 179 -15.38 3.07 11.61
C GLY A 179 -14.02 3.48 11.04
N LYS A 180 -12.92 3.37 11.79
CA LYS A 180 -11.54 3.63 11.35
C LYS A 180 -10.87 2.35 10.83
N ASN A 181 -9.93 2.51 9.88
CA ASN A 181 -9.17 1.40 9.30
C ASN A 181 -7.81 1.28 9.99
N TYR A 182 -7.44 0.05 10.33
CA TYR A 182 -6.20 -0.35 10.95
C TYR A 182 -5.48 -1.35 10.03
N TYR A 183 -4.16 -1.22 9.93
CA TYR A 183 -3.32 -1.99 9.02
C TYR A 183 -2.28 -2.79 9.80
N SER A 184 -2.01 -4.03 9.39
CA SER A 184 -0.98 -4.85 10.04
C SER A 184 0.41 -4.24 9.88
N LYS A 185 1.09 -3.93 11.00
CA LYS A 185 2.45 -3.34 11.01
C LYS A 185 3.46 -4.17 10.23
N LYS A 186 3.49 -5.49 10.43
CA LYS A 186 4.38 -6.41 9.68
C LYS A 186 4.29 -6.23 8.16
N HIS A 187 3.07 -6.17 7.63
CA HIS A 187 2.83 -6.05 6.19
C HIS A 187 3.07 -4.62 5.67
N VAL A 188 2.84 -3.62 6.52
CA VAL A 188 3.14 -2.22 6.22
C VAL A 188 4.66 -2.03 6.17
N ASP A 189 5.38 -2.48 7.19
CA ASP A 189 6.84 -2.44 7.29
C ASP A 189 7.51 -3.25 6.18
N GLU A 190 7.01 -4.42 5.82
CA GLU A 190 7.55 -5.18 4.69
C GLU A 190 7.33 -4.45 3.36
N PHE A 191 6.17 -3.82 3.18
CA PHE A 191 5.87 -3.08 1.95
C PHE A 191 6.67 -1.78 1.82
N PHE A 192 6.88 -1.06 2.93
CA PHE A 192 7.61 0.22 2.95
C PHE A 192 9.10 0.06 3.23
N GLY A 193 9.52 -1.00 3.92
CA GLY A 193 10.90 -1.30 4.30
C GLY A 193 11.79 -1.78 3.14
N VAL A 194 11.19 -2.06 1.98
CA VAL A 194 11.93 -2.25 0.71
C VAL A 194 12.37 -0.90 0.12
N ALA A 195 12.11 0.22 0.78
CA ALA A 195 12.64 1.53 0.39
C ALA A 195 14.15 1.64 0.70
N VAL A 196 14.94 1.05 -0.21
CA VAL A 196 16.37 1.25 -0.44
C VAL A 196 16.82 2.70 -0.15
N ASP A 197 17.84 2.84 0.70
CA ASP A 197 18.85 3.91 0.84
C ASP A 197 18.51 5.35 0.37
N MET A 198 17.27 5.81 0.59
CA MET A 198 16.88 7.20 0.31
C MET A 198 17.47 8.20 1.32
N GLU A 199 18.06 7.72 2.41
CA GLU A 199 18.73 8.53 3.42
C GLU A 199 20.07 9.12 2.94
N SER A 200 20.68 8.53 1.91
CA SER A 200 21.94 9.02 1.33
C SER A 200 21.80 10.32 0.52
N ILE A 201 20.57 10.70 0.16
CA ILE A 201 20.28 11.88 -0.66
C ILE A 201 19.75 12.99 0.24
N THR A 202 20.59 13.98 0.50
CA THR A 202 20.28 15.12 1.37
C THR A 202 19.34 16.14 0.71
N ASP A 203 19.50 16.35 -0.60
CA ASP A 203 18.86 17.48 -1.29
C ASP A 203 17.78 17.02 -2.27
N TRP A 204 16.54 17.39 -1.97
CA TRP A 204 15.34 17.06 -2.73
C TRP A 204 14.65 18.33 -3.23
N LEU A 205 14.39 18.42 -4.52
CA LEU A 205 13.65 19.53 -5.16
C LEU A 205 12.22 19.12 -5.46
N LEU A 206 11.28 20.04 -5.19
CA LEU A 206 9.91 19.90 -5.63
C LEU A 206 9.80 20.02 -7.15
N THR A 207 8.69 19.53 -7.71
CA THR A 207 8.43 19.66 -9.15
C THR A 207 8.40 21.13 -9.62
N GLU A 208 7.86 22.03 -8.78
CA GLU A 208 7.77 23.48 -9.06
C GLU A 208 9.15 24.14 -8.97
N GLU A 209 9.90 23.87 -7.90
CA GLU A 209 11.28 24.37 -7.72
C GLU A 209 12.22 23.88 -8.84
N ALA A 210 12.08 22.62 -9.27
CA ALA A 210 12.83 22.09 -10.40
C ALA A 210 12.41 22.71 -11.74
N GLU A 211 11.17 23.17 -11.87
CA GLU A 211 10.72 23.93 -13.04
C GLU A 211 11.35 25.32 -13.05
N GLU A 212 11.44 26.02 -11.92
CA GLU A 212 12.09 27.33 -11.82
C GLU A 212 13.61 27.23 -12.04
N GLN A 213 14.29 26.31 -11.35
CA GLN A 213 15.75 26.21 -11.40
C GLN A 213 16.26 25.69 -12.76
N PHE A 214 15.55 24.72 -13.36
CA PHE A 214 15.99 24.09 -14.61
C PHE A 214 15.16 24.49 -15.83
N GLY A 215 14.14 25.33 -15.69
CA GLY A 215 13.26 25.74 -16.80
C GLY A 215 12.55 24.55 -17.46
N MET A 216 12.25 23.48 -16.71
CA MET A 216 11.64 22.26 -17.24
C MET A 216 10.18 22.15 -16.87
N LYS A 217 9.32 21.97 -17.88
CA LYS A 217 7.93 21.63 -17.63
C LYS A 217 7.83 20.30 -16.85
N PRO A 218 6.83 20.14 -15.95
CA PRO A 218 6.70 18.94 -15.10
C PRO A 218 6.63 17.61 -15.86
N ALA A 219 6.10 17.61 -17.09
CA ALA A 219 6.05 16.42 -17.95
C ALA A 219 7.44 16.04 -18.48
N ALA A 220 8.26 17.03 -18.84
CA ALA A 220 9.62 16.82 -19.29
C ALA A 220 10.51 16.32 -18.14
N LEU A 221 10.35 16.91 -16.94
CA LEU A 221 11.06 16.48 -15.73
C LEU A 221 10.80 15.01 -15.39
N ARG A 222 9.53 14.57 -15.45
CA ARG A 222 9.16 13.15 -15.26
C ARG A 222 9.82 12.22 -16.29
N ALA A 223 9.78 12.59 -17.57
CA ALA A 223 10.41 11.80 -18.63
C ALA A 223 11.93 11.76 -18.49
N TYR A 224 12.54 12.87 -18.04
CA TYR A 224 13.97 13.00 -17.81
C TYR A 224 14.43 12.11 -16.65
N ALA A 225 13.76 12.21 -15.51
CA ALA A 225 14.03 11.38 -14.34
C ALA A 225 13.95 9.89 -14.66
N TYR A 226 12.95 9.47 -15.44
CA TYR A 226 12.83 8.09 -15.88
C TYR A 226 13.99 7.64 -16.78
N ARG A 227 14.36 8.45 -17.79
CA ARG A 227 15.44 8.11 -18.73
C ARG A 227 16.80 8.00 -18.06
N HIS A 228 17.08 8.88 -17.11
CA HIS A 228 18.37 8.96 -16.44
C HIS A 228 18.40 8.23 -15.09
N ARG A 229 17.32 7.50 -14.75
CA ARG A 229 17.15 6.78 -13.48
C ARG A 229 17.44 7.67 -12.25
N ILE A 230 16.98 8.92 -12.31
CA ILE A 230 17.14 9.86 -11.21
C ILE A 230 16.27 9.37 -10.04
N PRO A 231 16.81 9.27 -8.82
CA PRO A 231 16.04 8.95 -7.64
C PRO A 231 14.88 9.93 -7.45
N THR A 232 13.66 9.40 -7.30
CA THR A 232 12.45 10.20 -7.04
C THR A 232 11.77 9.73 -5.77
N LYS A 233 11.39 10.69 -4.92
CA LYS A 233 10.63 10.45 -3.70
C LYS A 233 9.22 11.02 -3.86
N LYS A 234 8.23 10.34 -3.29
CA LYS A 234 6.85 10.85 -3.26
C LYS A 234 6.39 11.03 -1.82
N GLU A 235 6.17 12.28 -1.43
CA GLU A 235 5.58 12.61 -0.13
C GLU A 235 4.22 13.29 -0.37
N TYR A 236 3.15 12.77 0.24
CA TYR A 236 1.77 13.26 0.12
C TYR A 236 1.31 13.52 -1.33
N GLY A 237 1.78 12.69 -2.26
CA GLY A 237 1.49 12.81 -3.70
C GLY A 237 2.17 14.00 -4.40
N ARG A 238 3.09 14.69 -3.74
CA ARG A 238 4.07 15.57 -4.37
C ARG A 238 5.29 14.74 -4.72
N THR A 239 5.86 14.98 -5.89
CA THR A 239 7.05 14.26 -6.36
C THR A 239 8.26 15.16 -6.17
N TYR A 240 9.26 14.61 -5.51
CA TYR A 240 10.54 15.22 -5.24
C TYR A 240 11.61 14.52 -6.07
N TYR A 241 12.56 15.28 -6.57
CA TYR A 241 13.67 14.80 -7.38
C TYR A 241 14.98 15.12 -6.67
N SER A 242 15.97 14.24 -6.77
CA SER A 242 17.29 14.53 -6.22
C SER A 242 17.92 15.73 -6.94
N LYS A 243 18.29 16.77 -6.18
CA LYS A 243 18.93 17.98 -6.70
C LYS A 243 20.30 17.68 -7.30
N SER A 244 21.15 16.97 -6.56
CA SER A 244 22.50 16.61 -6.99
C SER A 244 22.51 15.90 -8.34
N HIS A 245 21.65 14.90 -8.52
CA HIS A 245 21.54 14.16 -9.78
C HIS A 245 21.02 15.02 -10.94
N LEU A 246 20.15 16.01 -10.67
CA LEU A 246 19.69 16.95 -11.69
C LEU A 246 20.78 17.96 -12.07
N ASP A 247 21.52 18.48 -11.09
CA ASP A 247 22.63 19.41 -11.29
C ASP A 247 23.78 18.74 -12.05
N GLU A 248 24.19 17.52 -11.68
CA GLU A 248 25.26 16.76 -12.34
C GLU A 248 24.97 16.48 -13.82
N LEU A 249 23.73 16.10 -14.14
CA LEU A 249 23.35 15.70 -15.50
C LEU A 249 23.15 16.91 -16.42
N ARG A 250 22.65 18.02 -15.87
CA ARG A 250 22.38 19.21 -16.68
C ARG A 250 23.54 20.17 -16.71
N ARG A 251 24.36 20.21 -15.67
CA ARG A 251 25.50 21.13 -15.50
C ARG A 251 25.12 22.56 -15.89
N THR A 252 24.03 23.09 -15.32
CA THR A 252 23.54 24.45 -15.61
C THR A 252 24.62 25.52 -15.43
N ASP A 253 25.60 25.26 -14.58
CA ASP A 253 26.74 26.12 -14.32
C ASP A 253 27.55 26.43 -15.58
N LEU A 254 27.66 25.47 -16.51
CA LEU A 254 28.37 25.66 -17.80
C LEU A 254 27.67 26.67 -18.72
N VAL A 255 26.37 26.92 -18.54
CA VAL A 255 25.63 27.90 -19.37
C VAL A 255 26.04 29.33 -19.01
N ASN A 256 26.51 29.55 -17.79
CA ASN A 256 26.92 30.86 -17.29
C ASN A 256 28.45 31.05 -17.31
N ASP A 257 29.21 30.04 -17.73
CA ASP A 257 30.66 30.09 -17.81
C ASP A 257 31.11 30.92 -19.02
N GLU A 258 31.95 31.93 -18.79
CA GLU A 258 32.47 32.85 -19.80
C GLU A 258 33.28 32.18 -20.92
N ARG A 259 33.72 30.93 -20.68
CA ARG A 259 34.46 30.10 -21.63
C ARG A 259 33.60 29.55 -22.76
N TYR A 260 32.28 29.60 -22.63
CA TYR A 260 31.36 29.05 -23.62
C TYR A 260 30.44 30.14 -24.20
N TYR A 261 30.19 30.04 -25.50
CA TYR A 261 29.14 30.79 -26.16
C TYR A 261 27.94 29.91 -26.46
N THR A 262 26.75 30.46 -26.20
CA THR A 262 25.48 29.92 -26.72
C THR A 262 25.33 30.28 -28.19
N VAL A 263 24.60 29.45 -28.95
CA VAL A 263 24.31 29.71 -30.37
C VAL A 263 23.63 31.09 -30.57
N GLU A 264 22.73 31.48 -29.66
CA GLU A 264 22.11 32.81 -29.66
C GLU A 264 23.12 33.95 -29.49
N GLN A 265 24.10 33.81 -28.59
CA GLN A 265 25.18 34.81 -28.44
C GLN A 265 26.04 34.90 -29.70
N VAL A 266 26.42 33.78 -30.30
CA VAL A 266 27.18 33.77 -31.57
C VAL A 266 26.39 34.44 -32.69
N ARG A 267 25.08 34.19 -32.77
CA ARG A 267 24.18 34.87 -33.72
C ARG A 267 24.16 36.38 -33.50
N GLN A 268 24.15 36.84 -32.26
CA GLN A 268 24.09 38.26 -31.93
C GLN A 268 25.43 38.98 -32.17
N ILE A 269 26.56 38.33 -31.86
CA ILE A 269 27.91 38.88 -32.04
C ILE A 269 28.30 38.93 -33.53
N TYR A 270 28.07 37.84 -34.27
CA TYR A 270 28.56 37.68 -35.65
C TYR A 270 27.48 37.86 -36.72
N GLY A 271 26.23 38.13 -36.34
CA GLY A 271 25.12 38.35 -37.29
C GLY A 271 24.74 37.12 -38.13
N LEU A 272 25.14 35.91 -37.71
CA LEU A 272 24.92 34.67 -38.48
C LEU A 272 23.59 34.00 -38.15
N SER A 273 22.97 33.35 -39.13
CA SER A 273 21.80 32.51 -38.89
C SER A 273 22.16 31.25 -38.08
N SER A 274 21.23 30.74 -37.26
CA SER A 274 21.46 29.53 -36.45
C SER A 274 21.78 28.30 -37.31
N ALA A 275 21.25 28.23 -38.54
CA ALA A 275 21.56 27.17 -39.49
C ALA A 275 23.02 27.26 -40.00
N ASN A 276 23.50 28.47 -40.29
CA ASN A 276 24.89 28.69 -40.69
C ASN A 276 25.84 28.34 -39.55
N ILE A 277 25.52 28.72 -38.31
CA ILE A 277 26.33 28.36 -37.14
C ILE A 277 26.41 26.84 -36.98
N CYS A 278 25.29 26.12 -37.11
CA CYS A 278 25.26 24.66 -37.06
C CYS A 278 26.13 24.02 -38.16
N HIS A 279 26.09 24.57 -39.37
CA HIS A 279 26.93 24.11 -40.47
C HIS A 279 28.43 24.33 -40.19
N ILE A 280 28.81 25.51 -39.71
CA ILE A 280 30.20 25.84 -39.36
C ILE A 280 30.72 24.91 -38.27
N VAL A 281 29.94 24.70 -37.21
CA VAL A 281 30.28 23.77 -36.11
C VAL A 281 30.54 22.36 -36.65
N LYS A 282 29.75 21.92 -37.63
CA LYS A 282 29.90 20.60 -38.24
C LYS A 282 31.14 20.50 -39.14
N VAL A 283 31.41 21.52 -39.97
CA VAL A 283 32.52 21.52 -40.94
C VAL A 283 33.87 21.74 -40.26
N LYS A 284 33.92 22.63 -39.26
CA LYS A 284 35.15 23.01 -38.56
C LYS A 284 35.40 22.18 -37.29
N HIS A 285 34.58 21.15 -37.05
CA HIS A 285 34.70 20.24 -35.92
C HIS A 285 34.81 20.95 -34.55
N ILE A 286 33.98 21.98 -34.34
CA ILE A 286 33.95 22.69 -33.05
C ILE A 286 33.29 21.78 -32.01
N GLU A 287 33.93 21.64 -30.84
CA GLU A 287 33.36 20.90 -29.72
C GLU A 287 32.07 21.57 -29.25
N LYS A 288 31.01 20.76 -29.13
CA LYS A 288 29.70 21.21 -28.65
C LYS A 288 29.27 20.41 -27.43
N ILE A 289 28.90 21.13 -26.37
CA ILE A 289 28.32 20.54 -25.17
C ILE A 289 26.82 20.85 -25.19
N LYS A 290 26.00 19.81 -25.10
CA LYS A 290 24.54 19.97 -25.09
C LYS A 290 24.05 20.10 -23.64
N VAL A 291 23.56 21.27 -23.28
CA VAL A 291 22.94 21.53 -21.97
C VAL A 291 21.46 21.83 -22.17
N GLY A 292 20.62 20.82 -21.93
CA GLY A 292 19.18 20.89 -22.18
C GLY A 292 18.87 21.12 -23.66
N VAL A 293 18.26 22.27 -23.98
CA VAL A 293 17.92 22.68 -25.36
C VAL A 293 19.04 23.49 -26.01
N LYS A 294 19.96 24.04 -25.21
CA LYS A 294 21.04 24.90 -25.69
C LYS A 294 22.26 24.07 -26.07
N ASN A 295 22.93 24.49 -27.14
CA ASN A 295 24.27 24.01 -27.48
C ASN A 295 25.27 25.09 -27.06
N LEU A 296 26.24 24.69 -26.25
CA LEU A 296 27.37 25.51 -25.84
C LEU A 296 28.55 25.17 -26.73
N LEU A 297 29.22 26.20 -27.23
CA LEU A 297 30.39 26.13 -28.09
C LEU A 297 31.57 26.76 -27.34
N LEU A 298 32.76 26.15 -27.43
CA LEU A 298 33.94 26.73 -26.80
C LEU A 298 34.25 28.08 -27.45
N ARG A 299 34.35 29.14 -26.64
CA ARG A 299 34.56 30.52 -27.09
C ARG A 299 35.81 30.64 -27.96
N SER A 300 36.92 30.06 -27.51
CA SER A 300 38.21 30.08 -28.21
C SER A 300 38.14 29.46 -29.61
N ASP A 301 37.36 28.38 -29.77
CA ASP A 301 37.19 27.72 -31.07
C ASP A 301 36.30 28.53 -32.01
N VAL A 302 35.23 29.13 -31.49
CA VAL A 302 34.35 30.00 -32.26
C VAL A 302 35.12 31.23 -32.75
N GLU A 303 35.84 31.92 -31.87
CA GLU A 303 36.63 33.11 -32.22
C GLU A 303 37.69 32.77 -33.28
N ARG A 304 38.41 31.65 -33.14
CA ARG A 304 39.40 31.17 -34.12
C ARG A 304 38.78 30.93 -35.49
N VAL A 305 37.66 30.21 -35.55
CA VAL A 305 36.99 29.86 -36.81
C VAL A 305 36.39 31.10 -37.49
N MET A 306 35.88 32.06 -36.72
CA MET A 306 35.36 33.31 -37.29
C MET A 306 36.50 34.22 -37.79
N ALA A 307 37.66 34.24 -37.11
CA ALA A 307 38.84 34.98 -37.56
C ALA A 307 39.42 34.41 -38.87
N GLU A 308 39.45 33.09 -39.03
CA GLU A 308 39.84 32.43 -40.29
C GLU A 308 38.94 32.78 -41.46
N ARG A 309 37.66 33.07 -41.21
CA ARG A 309 36.67 33.40 -42.25
C ARG A 309 36.76 34.84 -42.73
N ASN A 310 37.27 35.74 -41.90
CA ASN A 310 37.44 37.16 -42.21
C ASN A 310 38.78 37.48 -42.90
N LYS A 311 39.66 36.48 -43.07
CA LYS A 311 40.85 36.54 -43.92
C LYS A 311 40.50 36.05 -45.32
#